data_AF-A8U4T3-F1
#
_entry.id   AF-A8U4T3-F1
#
_cell.length_a   1.000
_cell.length_b   1.000
_cell.length_c   1.000
_cell.angle_alpha   90.00
_cell.angle_beta   90.00
_cell.angle_gamma   90.00
#
_symmetry.space_group_name_H-M   'P 1'
#
loop_
_entity.id
_entity.type
_entity.pdbx_description
1 polymer ?
#
loop_
_entity_poly.entity_id
_entity_poly.type
_entity_poly.pdbx_seq_one_letter_code
_entity_poly.pdbx_strand_id
1 'polypeptide(L)'
;DGQSLKTRTMLQADINRLMEELDNIANTTSFNGKQLLSGNFTNQEFQIGASSNQTMKATIGATQSSKIGVTRFETGAQSFTSGVVGLTIKNYNGIEDFKF
;
A
#
# COMPACT_ATOMS: atom_id res chain seq x y z
N ASP A 1 22.08 -14.54 12.87
CA ASP A 1 21.99 -13.12 12.52
C ASP A 1 22.71 -12.32 13.60
N GLY A 2 24.00 -12.02 13.38
CA GLY A 2 24.93 -11.49 14.39
C GLY A 2 24.67 -10.05 14.85
N GLN A 3 23.48 -9.52 14.64
CA GLN A 3 23.06 -8.20 15.09
C GLN A 3 22.52 -8.25 16.51
N SER A 4 23.11 -7.44 17.41
CA SER A 4 22.61 -7.26 18.77
C SER A 4 21.23 -6.58 18.79
N LEU A 5 20.49 -6.72 19.90
CA LEU A 5 19.24 -5.99 20.08
C LEU A 5 19.43 -4.48 19.90
N LYS A 6 20.54 -3.92 20.40
CA LYS A 6 20.87 -2.49 20.29
C LYS A 6 20.95 -2.01 18.84
N THR A 7 21.58 -2.78 17.95
CA THR A 7 21.69 -2.41 16.54
C THR A 7 20.34 -2.48 15.83
N ARG A 8 19.51 -3.48 16.15
CA ARG A 8 18.12 -3.55 15.65
C ARG A 8 17.28 -2.37 16.11
N THR A 9 17.42 -1.93 17.37
CA THR A 9 16.71 -0.75 17.89
C THR A 9 17.12 0.52 17.15
N MET A 10 18.41 0.70 16.85
CA MET A 10 18.87 1.86 16.07
C MET A 10 18.32 1.86 14.64
N LEU A 11 18.29 0.69 13.98
CA LEU A 11 17.67 0.56 12.66
C LEU A 11 16.18 0.89 12.71
N GLN A 12 15.46 0.41 13.73
CA GLN A 12 14.03 0.72 13.88
C GLN A 12 13.79 2.22 14.09
N ALA A 13 14.68 2.92 14.81
CA ALA A 13 14.58 4.36 15.00
C ALA A 13 14.72 5.13 13.67
N ASP A 14 15.65 4.72 12.79
CA ASP A 14 15.78 5.35 11.48
C ASP A 14 14.60 5.02 10.56
N ILE A 15 14.09 3.79 10.60
CA ILE A 15 12.85 3.40 9.89
C ILE A 15 11.68 4.30 10.32
N ASN A 16 11.52 4.55 11.63
CA ASN A 16 10.46 5.42 12.12
C ASN A 16 10.58 6.85 11.57
N ARG A 17 11.80 7.40 11.55
CA ARG A 17 12.06 8.74 10.98
C ARG A 17 11.76 8.78 9.48
N LEU A 18 12.09 7.73 8.73
CA LEU A 18 11.78 7.63 7.31
C LEU A 18 10.27 7.53 7.05
N MET A 19 9.53 6.81 7.90
CA MET A 19 8.05 6.76 7.81
C MET A 19 7.41 8.11 8.13
N GLU A 20 7.92 8.83 9.13
CA GLU A 20 7.47 10.19 9.45
C GLU A 20 7.69 11.15 8.28
N GLU A 21 8.85 11.08 7.63
CA GLU A 21 9.13 11.90 6.44
C GLU A 21 8.21 11.55 5.27
N LEU A 22 7.92 10.26 5.07
CA LEU A 22 6.98 9.81 4.05
C LEU A 22 5.57 10.38 4.31
N ASP A 23 5.11 10.36 5.55
CA ASP A 23 3.82 10.96 5.92
C ASP A 23 3.82 12.49 5.78
N ASN A 24 4.93 13.16 6.09
CA ASN A 24 5.08 14.59 5.83
C ASN A 24 4.94 14.91 4.35
N ILE A 25 5.63 14.17 3.47
CA ILE A 25 5.51 14.36 2.01
C ILE A 25 4.05 14.15 1.56
N ALA A 26 3.39 13.09 2.04
CA ALA A 26 2.01 12.79 1.68
C ALA A 26 1.02 13.90 2.11
N ASN A 27 1.27 14.57 3.24
CA ASN A 27 0.39 15.58 3.81
C ASN A 27 0.73 17.03 3.43
N THR A 28 1.93 17.29 2.92
CA THR A 28 2.39 18.65 2.57
C THR A 28 2.37 18.89 1.06
N THR A 29 2.45 17.84 0.24
CA THR A 29 2.43 17.95 -1.22
C THR A 29 1.08 18.44 -1.71
N SER A 30 1.03 19.71 -2.09
CA SER A 30 -0.18 20.39 -2.54
C SER A 30 0.07 21.26 -3.77
N PHE A 31 -0.97 21.43 -4.58
CA PHE A 31 -0.99 22.36 -5.71
C PHE A 31 -2.20 23.27 -5.59
N ASN A 32 -1.95 24.58 -5.58
CA ASN A 32 -2.99 25.60 -5.46
C ASN A 32 -3.99 25.33 -4.29
N GLY A 33 -3.44 24.97 -3.12
CA GLY A 33 -4.22 24.65 -1.92
C GLY A 33 -4.90 23.28 -1.91
N LYS A 34 -4.77 22.48 -2.98
CA LYS A 34 -5.30 21.11 -3.05
C LYS A 34 -4.21 20.10 -2.70
N GLN A 35 -4.47 19.29 -1.68
CA GLN A 35 -3.60 18.18 -1.28
C GLN A 35 -3.65 17.07 -2.33
N LEU A 36 -2.49 16.68 -2.88
CA LEU A 36 -2.42 15.73 -3.99
C LEU A 36 -2.31 14.28 -3.50
N LEU A 37 -1.49 14.03 -2.49
CA LEU A 37 -1.08 12.67 -2.07
C LEU A 37 -1.84 12.13 -0.84
N SER A 38 -2.71 12.96 -0.26
CA SER A 38 -3.51 12.61 0.92
C SER A 38 -4.64 11.60 0.64
N GLY A 39 -4.93 11.32 -0.63
CA GLY A 39 -6.09 10.53 -1.05
C GLY A 39 -7.38 11.32 -1.23
N ASN A 40 -7.39 12.63 -0.95
CA ASN A 40 -8.54 13.51 -1.20
C ASN A 40 -8.63 13.98 -2.67
N PHE A 41 -7.56 13.79 -3.46
CA PHE A 41 -7.52 14.18 -4.87
C PHE A 41 -8.20 13.12 -5.74
N THR A 42 -9.53 13.02 -5.65
CA THR A 42 -10.32 11.99 -6.33
C THR A 42 -11.28 12.61 -7.31
N ASN A 43 -11.39 12.03 -8.51
CA ASN A 43 -12.31 12.48 -9.57
C ASN A 43 -12.16 13.96 -9.92
N GLN A 44 -10.93 14.48 -9.90
CA GLN A 44 -10.66 15.86 -10.26
C GLN A 44 -10.76 16.02 -11.78
N GLU A 45 -11.64 16.91 -12.23
CA GLU A 45 -11.86 17.19 -13.64
C GLU A 45 -11.07 18.42 -14.10
N PHE A 46 -10.40 18.28 -15.23
CA PHE A 46 -9.66 19.34 -15.90
C PHE A 46 -10.26 19.54 -17.30
N GLN A 47 -10.88 20.69 -17.54
CA GLN A 47 -11.39 21.03 -18.87
C GLN A 47 -10.21 21.27 -19.82
N ILE A 48 -10.13 20.49 -20.90
CA ILE A 48 -9.04 20.53 -21.87
C ILE A 48 -9.47 21.01 -23.26
N GLY A 49 -10.77 21.20 -23.48
CA GLY A 49 -11.30 21.58 -24.79
C GLY A 49 -12.30 22.75 -24.73
N ALA A 50 -12.74 23.20 -25.90
CA ALA A 50 -13.59 24.38 -26.04
C ALA A 50 -15.08 24.10 -25.77
N SER A 51 -15.52 22.84 -25.93
CA SER A 51 -16.92 22.45 -25.70
C SER A 51 -17.13 21.88 -24.30
N SER A 52 -18.34 22.03 -23.74
CA SER A 52 -18.70 21.43 -22.45
C SER A 52 -18.42 19.93 -22.41
N ASN A 53 -17.99 19.43 -21.25
CA ASN A 53 -17.66 18.02 -20.98
C ASN A 53 -16.41 17.47 -21.70
N GLN A 54 -15.60 18.31 -22.34
CA GLN A 54 -14.27 17.94 -22.80
C GLN A 54 -13.28 18.02 -21.64
N THR A 55 -13.37 17.07 -20.71
CA THR A 55 -12.58 17.02 -19.48
C THR A 55 -11.69 15.79 -19.40
N MET A 56 -10.56 15.93 -18.71
CA MET A 56 -9.71 14.84 -18.24
C MET A 56 -9.96 14.63 -16.75
N LYS A 57 -10.17 13.38 -16.34
CA LYS A 57 -10.31 12.99 -14.94
C LYS A 57 -8.97 12.51 -14.40
N ALA A 58 -8.57 13.05 -13.25
CA ALA A 58 -7.42 12.58 -12.50
C ALA A 58 -7.85 12.18 -11.09
N THR A 59 -7.38 11.00 -10.67
CA THR A 59 -7.52 10.50 -9.32
C THR A 59 -6.14 10.08 -8.84
N ILE A 60 -5.73 10.59 -7.68
CA ILE A 60 -4.49 10.22 -7.02
C ILE A 60 -4.88 9.52 -5.71
N GLY A 61 -4.44 8.27 -5.54
CA GLY A 61 -4.69 7.50 -4.34
C GLY A 61 -3.92 8.05 -3.12
N ALA A 62 -4.32 7.62 -1.92
CA ALA A 62 -3.59 7.95 -0.71
C ALA A 62 -2.22 7.27 -0.70
N THR A 63 -1.16 8.01 -0.37
CA THR A 63 0.21 7.48 -0.28
C THR A 63 0.79 7.55 1.13
N GLN A 64 -0.05 7.77 2.15
CA GLN A 64 0.36 7.78 3.56
C GLN A 64 0.88 6.41 3.98
N SER A 65 1.83 6.37 4.92
CA SER A 65 2.48 5.16 5.44
C SER A 65 1.46 4.13 5.95
N SER A 66 0.38 4.61 6.56
CA SER A 66 -0.72 3.78 7.09
C SER A 66 -1.63 3.15 6.03
N LYS A 67 -1.53 3.58 4.77
CA LYS A 67 -2.37 3.11 3.65
C LYS A 67 -1.61 2.23 2.66
N ILE A 68 -0.28 2.26 2.71
CA ILE A 68 0.61 1.46 1.87
C ILE A 68 1.27 0.35 2.70
N GLY A 69 1.94 -0.60 2.05
CA GLY A 69 2.66 -1.66 2.76
C GLY A 69 1.77 -2.69 3.46
N VAL A 70 0.51 -2.83 3.03
CA VAL A 70 -0.43 -3.81 3.58
C VAL A 70 0.01 -5.22 3.21
N THR A 71 0.34 -6.02 4.21
CA THR A 71 0.74 -7.42 4.06
C THR A 71 -0.25 -8.32 4.81
N ARG A 72 -0.51 -9.52 4.27
CA ARG A 72 -1.39 -10.51 4.87
C ARG A 72 -0.57 -11.70 5.34
N PHE A 73 -0.58 -11.96 6.64
CA PHE A 73 0.09 -13.11 7.23
C PHE A 73 -0.95 -14.10 7.73
N GLU A 74 -0.73 -15.37 7.43
CA GLU A 74 -1.51 -16.48 7.97
C GLU A 74 -0.55 -17.54 8.52
N THR A 75 -0.93 -18.19 9.61
CA THR A 75 -0.17 -19.28 10.21
C THR A 75 -1.16 -20.32 10.67
N GLY A 76 -1.01 -21.55 10.16
CA GLY A 76 -1.82 -22.68 10.57
C GLY A 76 -1.45 -23.18 11.97
N ALA A 77 -2.31 -24.04 12.53
CA ALA A 77 -1.97 -24.77 13.74
C ALA A 77 -0.83 -25.77 13.50
N GLN A 78 -0.18 -26.20 14.58
CA GLN A 78 0.74 -27.34 14.52
C GLN A 78 -0.02 -28.59 14.05
N SER A 79 0.40 -29.18 12.94
CA SER A 79 -0.19 -30.42 12.44
C SER A 79 0.30 -31.61 13.26
N PHE A 80 -0.63 -32.41 13.78
CA PHE A 80 -0.36 -33.69 14.44
C PHE A 80 -0.75 -34.90 13.58
N THR A 81 -1.21 -34.66 12.35
CA THR A 81 -1.68 -35.67 11.42
C THR A 81 -0.77 -35.75 10.19
N SER A 82 -0.61 -36.95 9.64
CA SER A 82 0.11 -37.20 8.40
C SER A 82 -0.84 -37.60 7.27
N GLY A 83 -0.44 -37.38 6.02
CA GLY A 83 -1.23 -37.69 4.83
C GLY A 83 -0.78 -36.86 3.64
N VAL A 84 -1.25 -37.21 2.44
CA VAL A 84 -1.03 -36.39 1.24
C VAL A 84 -1.92 -35.15 1.32
N VAL A 85 -1.33 -33.96 1.17
CA VAL A 85 -2.05 -32.69 1.13
C VAL A 85 -1.95 -32.06 -0.26
N GLY A 86 -3.07 -31.63 -0.81
CA GLY A 86 -3.13 -30.83 -2.04
C GLY A 86 -3.48 -29.38 -1.68
N LEU A 87 -2.58 -28.45 -1.96
CA LEU A 87 -2.85 -27.03 -1.76
C LEU A 87 -3.58 -26.46 -2.97
N THR A 88 -4.59 -25.64 -2.73
CA THR A 88 -5.24 -24.86 -3.78
C THR A 88 -5.44 -23.43 -3.29
N ILE A 89 -4.76 -22.47 -3.90
CA ILE A 89 -5.02 -21.05 -3.68
C ILE A 89 -6.22 -20.67 -4.55
N LYS A 90 -7.29 -20.22 -3.91
CA LYS A 90 -8.51 -19.80 -4.60
C LYS A 90 -8.33 -18.40 -5.18
N ASN A 91 -8.85 -18.18 -6.39
CA ASN A 91 -8.89 -16.87 -7.03
C ASN A 91 -7.54 -16.13 -7.03
N TYR A 92 -6.46 -16.81 -7.42
CA TYR A 92 -5.10 -16.30 -7.23
C TYR A 92 -4.78 -15.03 -8.06
N ASN A 93 -5.53 -14.81 -9.15
CA ASN A 93 -5.35 -13.69 -10.08
C ASN A 93 -6.64 -12.90 -10.38
N GLY A 94 -7.75 -13.19 -9.69
CA GLY A 94 -9.06 -12.58 -9.98
C GLY A 94 -9.96 -13.36 -10.94
N ILE A 95 -9.50 -14.49 -11.51
CA ILE A 95 -10.26 -15.30 -12.46
C ILE A 95 -10.19 -16.80 -12.12
N GLU A 96 -9.00 -17.31 -11.81
CA GLU A 96 -8.72 -18.76 -11.72
C GLU A 96 -8.25 -19.20 -10.32
N ASP A 97 -8.31 -20.51 -10.07
CA ASP A 97 -7.67 -21.15 -8.91
C ASP A 97 -6.30 -21.70 -9.28
N PHE A 98 -5.36 -21.71 -8.34
CA PHE A 98 -4.04 -22.30 -8.50
C PHE A 98 -3.90 -23.56 -7.65
N LYS A 99 -3.68 -24.71 -8.28
CA LYS A 99 -3.43 -26.00 -7.60
C LYS A 99 -1.94 -26.31 -7.64
N PHE A 100 -1.37 -26.68 -6.50
CA PHE A 100 0.02 -27.12 -6.38
C PHE A 100 0.19 -28.59 -6.79
#